data_AF-A0A2P7YHR1-F1
#
_entry.id   AF-A0A2P7YHR1-F1
#
_cell.length_a   1.000
_cell.length_b   1.000
_cell.length_c   1.000
_cell.angle_alpha   90.00
_cell.angle_beta   90.00
_cell.angle_gamma   90.00
#
_symmetry.space_group_name_H-M   'P 1'
#
loop_
_entity.id
_entity.type
_entity.pdbx_description
1 polymer ?
#
loop_
_entity_poly.entity_id
_entity_poly.type
_entity_poly.pdbx_seq_one_letter_code
_entity_poly.pdbx_strand_id
1 'polypeptide(L)'
;MVYTVHFIKKDKGQEEVERRISELIEADPSDYVSHNVSSFKVGSTTWYITALQVENLTKSEALGSESNNLSSFRKKEGLLVLGSEPNFNDGCARIMYSAVTKDQLQYSHLEAEQYNTYCSTREHLKQFYYERCLRVGSNRIHHHAAIETIPTANHYELYTSETTTTLSDRTSSGSIRGKLDISYLSPEGENLVYNFVLPNDSVNEKFSLKMTQLKPSWCQCFLDIVVNNVKVTLLENTVFCGPLGHKYAYESQTDEQVLLDESYNVVFGSCSLSEYNGEKFFFVSPSRYKCNLPDLGATFFSDQLTRTYALKFLVRLQCVGPGCCSSTISGSIKITVPTAANPDFQMDVEKLNKIKDFVFLKRFPKAGSAIQDINQYILKKTAFLNNHIILTHHSSVIACPVHIIAIITMSSYGLIQRGEIAGEKHRKDAFNLENVDCTIILMLESNVDVHGDYESLNAKPAKPPSYESRMKEEVIDVKVQ
;
A
#
# COMPACT_ATOMS: atom_id res chain seq x y z
N MET A 1 -13.71 7.18 8.93
CA MET A 1 -12.94 5.98 8.50
C MET A 1 -13.15 5.84 7.01
N VAL A 2 -12.07 5.80 6.23
CA VAL A 2 -12.11 5.67 4.77
C VAL A 2 -12.04 4.19 4.41
N TYR A 3 -12.90 3.72 3.52
CA TYR A 3 -12.83 2.37 2.96
C TYR A 3 -12.52 2.43 1.47
N THR A 4 -11.83 1.42 0.96
CA THR A 4 -11.61 1.24 -0.48
C THR A 4 -12.56 0.19 -1.02
N VAL A 5 -13.35 0.56 -2.02
CA VAL A 5 -14.22 -0.34 -2.80
C VAL A 5 -13.53 -0.60 -4.13
N HIS A 6 -13.30 -1.88 -4.44
CA HIS A 6 -12.68 -2.28 -5.70
C HIS A 6 -13.74 -2.71 -6.72
N PHE A 7 -13.69 -2.11 -7.90
CA PHE A 7 -14.43 -2.57 -9.08
C PHE A 7 -13.42 -3.12 -10.08
N ILE A 8 -13.62 -4.37 -10.50
CA ILE A 8 -12.79 -4.99 -11.54
C ILE A 8 -13.73 -5.43 -12.65
N LYS A 9 -13.79 -4.65 -13.74
CA LYS A 9 -14.77 -4.83 -14.80
C LYS A 9 -14.09 -4.91 -16.16
N LYS A 10 -14.72 -5.61 -17.10
CA LYS A 10 -14.39 -5.50 -18.51
C LYS A 10 -14.89 -4.15 -19.03
N ASP A 11 -14.37 -3.70 -20.17
CA ASP A 11 -14.73 -2.45 -20.86
C ASP A 11 -16.23 -2.09 -20.78
N LYS A 12 -17.11 -2.99 -21.22
CA LYS A 12 -18.58 -2.79 -21.19
C LYS A 12 -19.19 -2.56 -19.80
N GLY A 13 -18.50 -2.96 -18.74
CA GLY A 13 -18.96 -2.79 -17.35
C GLY A 13 -18.44 -1.51 -16.69
N GLN A 14 -17.53 -0.77 -17.34
CA GLN A 14 -16.95 0.43 -16.74
C GLN A 14 -17.97 1.58 -16.66
N GLU A 15 -18.86 1.71 -17.64
CA GLU A 15 -19.95 2.71 -17.61
C GLU A 15 -20.83 2.58 -16.35
N GLU A 16 -21.07 1.33 -15.89
CA GLU A 16 -21.83 1.10 -14.66
C GLU A 16 -21.08 1.62 -13.43
N VAL A 17 -19.77 1.42 -13.37
CA VAL A 17 -18.90 1.90 -12.28
C VAL A 17 -18.92 3.42 -12.25
N GLU A 18 -18.76 4.06 -13.41
CA GLU A 18 -18.79 5.52 -13.54
C GLU A 18 -20.12 6.09 -13.06
N ARG A 19 -21.23 5.53 -13.54
CA ARG A 19 -22.57 5.93 -13.10
C ARG A 19 -22.73 5.83 -11.58
N ARG A 20 -22.24 4.75 -10.96
CA ARG A 20 -22.33 4.59 -9.49
C ARG A 20 -21.49 5.60 -8.72
N ILE A 21 -20.33 5.98 -9.25
CA ILE A 21 -19.50 7.04 -8.62
C ILE A 21 -20.19 8.39 -8.78
N SER A 22 -20.77 8.69 -9.95
CA SER A 22 -21.57 9.89 -10.17
C SER A 22 -22.75 9.97 -9.19
N GLU A 23 -23.51 8.88 -9.05
CA GLU A 23 -24.65 8.81 -8.11
C GLU A 23 -24.22 9.03 -6.66
N LEU A 24 -23.06 8.51 -6.24
CA LEU A 24 -22.50 8.75 -4.91
C LEU A 24 -22.18 10.25 -4.71
N ILE A 25 -21.51 10.87 -5.69
CA ILE A 25 -21.14 12.29 -5.63
C ILE A 25 -22.39 13.18 -5.62
N GLU A 26 -23.41 12.84 -6.40
CA GLU A 26 -24.67 13.60 -6.47
C GLU A 26 -25.50 13.50 -5.18
N ALA A 27 -25.56 12.31 -4.60
CA ALA A 27 -26.33 12.07 -3.39
C ALA A 27 -25.71 12.74 -2.16
N ASP A 28 -24.39 12.57 -1.97
CA ASP A 28 -23.65 13.22 -0.91
C ASP A 28 -22.16 13.37 -1.30
N PRO A 29 -21.73 14.55 -1.76
CA PRO A 29 -20.34 14.76 -2.17
C PRO A 29 -19.32 14.51 -1.05
N SER A 30 -19.73 14.55 0.22
CA SER A 30 -18.82 14.32 1.35
C SER A 30 -18.46 12.84 1.54
N ASP A 31 -19.31 11.91 1.08
CA ASP A 31 -19.04 10.48 1.13
C ASP A 31 -17.96 10.06 0.10
N TYR A 32 -17.73 10.88 -0.94
CA TYR A 32 -16.70 10.63 -1.96
C TYR A 32 -15.35 11.29 -1.60
N VAL A 33 -14.30 10.47 -1.46
CA VAL A 33 -12.94 10.92 -1.13
C VAL A 33 -12.02 10.98 -2.34
N SER A 34 -11.86 9.85 -3.04
CA SER A 34 -10.96 9.74 -4.18
C SER A 34 -11.29 8.49 -4.99
N HIS A 35 -10.75 8.37 -6.20
CA HIS A 35 -10.68 7.07 -6.87
C HIS A 35 -9.47 6.97 -7.78
N ASN A 36 -9.06 5.74 -8.04
CA ASN A 36 -8.02 5.41 -9.00
C ASN A 36 -8.59 4.50 -10.08
N VAL A 37 -8.34 4.79 -11.35
CA VAL A 37 -8.67 3.88 -12.47
C VAL A 37 -7.37 3.42 -13.12
N SER A 38 -7.25 2.13 -13.37
CA SER A 38 -6.18 1.54 -14.19
C SER A 38 -6.80 0.67 -15.27
N SER A 39 -6.30 0.77 -16.50
CA SER A 39 -6.72 -0.07 -17.62
C SER A 39 -5.62 -1.05 -18.04
N PHE A 40 -6.02 -2.29 -18.36
CA PHE A 40 -5.13 -3.36 -18.80
C PHE A 40 -5.73 -4.09 -19.99
N LYS A 41 -4.90 -4.43 -20.96
CA LYS A 41 -5.30 -5.29 -22.07
C LYS A 41 -4.83 -6.72 -21.82
N VAL A 42 -5.77 -7.67 -21.83
CA VAL A 42 -5.52 -9.11 -21.65
C VAL A 42 -6.08 -9.83 -22.85
N GLY A 43 -5.19 -10.28 -23.75
CA GLY A 43 -5.59 -10.74 -25.08
C GLY A 43 -6.34 -9.65 -25.84
N SER A 44 -7.58 -9.92 -26.24
CA SER A 44 -8.46 -8.96 -26.91
C SER A 44 -9.33 -8.14 -25.97
N THR A 45 -9.32 -8.43 -24.67
CA THR A 45 -10.24 -7.81 -23.69
C THR A 45 -9.54 -6.73 -22.87
N THR A 46 -10.12 -5.54 -22.82
CA THR A 46 -9.71 -4.49 -21.88
C THR A 46 -10.41 -4.67 -20.54
N TRP A 47 -9.63 -4.62 -19.48
CA TRP A 47 -10.07 -4.66 -18.08
C TRP A 47 -9.78 -3.31 -17.43
N TYR A 48 -10.70 -2.88 -16.57
CA TYR A 48 -10.61 -1.69 -15.76
C TYR A 48 -10.63 -2.09 -14.29
N ILE A 49 -9.69 -1.53 -13.55
CA ILE A 49 -9.61 -1.61 -12.10
C ILE A 49 -9.90 -0.22 -11.57
N THR A 50 -11.03 -0.06 -10.88
CA THR A 50 -11.37 1.17 -10.18
C THR A 50 -11.29 0.94 -8.68
N ALA A 51 -10.41 1.64 -7.97
CA ALA A 51 -10.35 1.66 -6.52
C ALA A 51 -10.96 2.97 -6.01
N LEU A 52 -12.18 2.90 -5.49
CA LEU A 52 -12.96 4.04 -4.99
C LEU A 52 -12.79 4.15 -3.47
N GLN A 53 -12.35 5.31 -2.99
CA GLN A 53 -12.31 5.63 -1.56
C GLN A 53 -13.59 6.35 -1.15
N VAL A 54 -14.28 5.76 -0.18
CA VAL A 54 -15.58 6.23 0.33
C VAL A 54 -15.47 6.43 1.84
N GLU A 55 -16.09 7.51 2.32
CA GLU A 55 -16.27 7.81 3.75
C GLU A 55 -17.68 7.41 4.22
N ASN A 56 -17.85 7.34 5.54
CA ASN A 56 -19.14 7.14 6.19
C ASN A 56 -19.94 5.89 5.74
N LEU A 57 -19.26 4.80 5.36
CA LEU A 57 -19.99 3.57 5.03
C LEU A 57 -20.77 3.07 6.24
N THR A 58 -22.00 2.64 5.95
CA THR A 58 -22.85 2.02 6.96
C THR A 58 -22.46 0.55 7.08
N LYS A 59 -22.12 0.11 8.30
CA LYS A 59 -21.99 -1.32 8.60
C LYS A 59 -23.39 -1.92 8.51
N SER A 60 -23.61 -2.84 7.57
CA SER A 60 -24.91 -3.49 7.41
C SER A 60 -24.84 -4.92 7.91
N GLU A 61 -25.66 -5.25 8.91
CA GLU A 61 -25.94 -6.65 9.30
C GLU A 61 -27.01 -7.29 8.39
N ALA A 62 -27.63 -6.49 7.52
CA ALA A 62 -28.78 -6.86 6.71
C ALA A 62 -28.67 -6.28 5.30
N LEU A 63 -27.71 -6.75 4.50
CA LEU A 63 -27.88 -6.72 3.05
C LEU A 63 -28.98 -7.75 2.71
N GLY A 64 -30.24 -7.32 2.89
CA GLY A 64 -31.44 -8.13 3.13
C GLY A 64 -31.94 -9.07 2.02
N SER A 65 -31.08 -9.92 1.47
CA SER A 65 -31.45 -11.08 0.64
C SER A 65 -30.44 -12.21 0.83
N GLU A 66 -30.88 -13.47 0.86
CA GLU A 66 -29.98 -14.64 0.95
C GLU A 66 -28.90 -14.67 -0.15
N SER A 67 -29.14 -13.99 -1.28
CA SER A 67 -28.18 -13.82 -2.38
C SER A 67 -27.04 -12.83 -2.11
N ASN A 68 -27.14 -11.99 -1.06
CA ASN A 68 -26.17 -10.94 -0.72
C ASN A 68 -25.57 -11.10 0.68
N ASN A 69 -25.46 -12.33 1.18
CA ASN A 69 -24.79 -12.61 2.45
C ASN A 69 -23.29 -12.86 2.20
N LEU A 70 -22.41 -12.23 2.99
CA LEU A 70 -20.95 -12.42 2.92
C LEU A 70 -20.52 -13.89 2.81
N SER A 71 -21.21 -14.80 3.50
CA SER A 71 -20.95 -16.25 3.42
C SER A 71 -21.10 -16.85 2.01
N SER A 72 -22.06 -16.37 1.22
CA SER A 72 -22.27 -16.85 -0.16
C SER A 72 -21.16 -16.35 -1.08
N PHE A 73 -20.73 -15.10 -0.91
CA PHE A 73 -19.58 -14.53 -1.62
C PHE A 73 -18.28 -15.26 -1.27
N ARG A 74 -18.04 -15.53 0.02
CA ARG A 74 -16.90 -16.34 0.46
C ARG A 74 -16.89 -17.71 -0.21
N LYS A 75 -18.02 -18.43 -0.21
CA LYS A 75 -18.14 -19.73 -0.85
C LYS A 75 -17.86 -19.68 -2.35
N LYS A 76 -18.37 -18.65 -3.05
CA LYS A 76 -18.14 -18.44 -4.49
C LYS A 76 -16.67 -18.14 -4.80
N GLU A 77 -16.02 -17.37 -3.94
CA GLU A 77 -14.58 -17.08 -4.00
C GLU A 77 -13.70 -18.28 -3.60
N GLY A 78 -14.28 -19.41 -3.15
CA GLY A 78 -13.52 -20.58 -2.69
C GLY A 78 -13.02 -20.49 -1.25
N LEU A 79 -13.46 -19.49 -0.48
CA LEU A 79 -13.05 -19.24 0.92
C LEU A 79 -13.91 -20.06 1.89
N LEU A 80 -13.68 -21.37 1.91
CA LEU A 80 -14.44 -22.32 2.74
C LEU A 80 -13.90 -22.40 4.18
N VAL A 81 -12.59 -22.29 4.33
CA VAL A 81 -11.89 -22.25 5.63
C VAL A 81 -10.80 -21.19 5.59
N LEU A 82 -10.32 -20.77 6.77
CA LEU A 82 -9.20 -19.85 6.89
C LEU A 82 -8.01 -20.33 6.05
N GLY A 83 -7.44 -19.44 5.25
CA GLY A 83 -6.29 -19.74 4.41
C GLY A 83 -6.60 -20.47 3.09
N SER A 84 -7.87 -20.76 2.76
CA SER A 84 -8.20 -21.42 1.47
C SER A 84 -7.74 -20.59 0.27
N GLU A 85 -7.18 -21.18 -0.78
CA GLU A 85 -6.89 -20.42 -2.01
C GLU A 85 -8.17 -19.90 -2.68
N PRO A 86 -8.16 -18.70 -3.29
CA PRO A 86 -9.29 -18.23 -4.08
C PRO A 86 -9.52 -19.12 -5.31
N ASN A 87 -10.77 -19.20 -5.76
CA ASN A 87 -11.09 -19.90 -6.99
C ASN A 87 -10.64 -19.10 -8.22
N PHE A 88 -9.45 -19.41 -8.75
CA PHE A 88 -8.94 -18.77 -9.97
C PHE A 88 -9.57 -19.28 -11.27
N ASN A 89 -10.40 -20.31 -11.23
CA ASN A 89 -10.98 -20.94 -12.42
C ASN A 89 -12.38 -20.42 -12.76
N ASP A 90 -12.87 -19.40 -12.05
CA ASP A 90 -14.19 -18.81 -12.25
C ASP A 90 -14.25 -17.74 -13.35
N GLY A 91 -13.11 -17.42 -13.97
CA GLY A 91 -12.99 -16.38 -14.99
C GLY A 91 -13.11 -14.95 -14.45
N CYS A 92 -13.16 -14.78 -13.12
CA CYS A 92 -13.16 -13.47 -12.47
C CYS A 92 -11.72 -12.96 -12.31
N ALA A 93 -11.59 -11.64 -12.37
CA ALA A 93 -10.32 -10.97 -12.20
C ALA A 93 -10.11 -10.56 -10.74
N ARG A 94 -8.87 -10.67 -10.25
CA ARG A 94 -8.50 -10.34 -8.87
C ARG A 94 -7.19 -9.56 -8.86
N ILE A 95 -7.11 -8.53 -8.03
CA ILE A 95 -5.84 -7.91 -7.66
C ILE A 95 -5.24 -8.75 -6.55
N MET A 96 -3.97 -9.08 -6.66
CA MET A 96 -3.26 -9.84 -5.64
C MET A 96 -1.78 -9.51 -5.62
N TYR A 97 -1.11 -9.94 -4.58
CA TYR A 97 0.35 -9.92 -4.52
C TYR A 97 0.91 -11.27 -4.90
N SER A 98 2.10 -11.26 -5.45
CA SER A 98 2.72 -12.48 -5.93
C SER A 98 4.23 -12.39 -5.80
N ALA A 99 4.83 -13.49 -5.34
CA ALA A 99 6.27 -13.63 -5.32
C ALA A 99 6.78 -13.91 -6.75
N VAL A 100 7.92 -13.33 -7.10
CA VAL A 100 8.62 -13.55 -8.37
C VAL A 100 10.10 -13.68 -8.11
N THR A 101 10.78 -14.49 -8.92
CA THR A 101 12.24 -14.51 -8.93
C THR A 101 12.78 -13.36 -9.78
N LYS A 102 14.08 -13.06 -9.66
CA LYS A 102 14.73 -12.03 -10.48
C LYS A 102 14.53 -12.28 -11.98
N ASP A 103 14.64 -13.53 -12.40
CA ASP A 103 14.51 -13.95 -13.81
C ASP A 103 13.10 -13.78 -14.37
N GLN A 104 12.09 -13.65 -13.49
CA GLN A 104 10.69 -13.45 -13.86
C GLN A 104 10.30 -11.97 -13.96
N LEU A 105 11.13 -11.04 -13.49
CA LEU A 105 10.88 -9.61 -13.62
C LEU A 105 11.06 -9.18 -15.08
N GLN A 106 10.00 -8.65 -15.70
CA GLN A 106 10.05 -8.18 -17.09
C GLN A 106 10.61 -6.75 -17.26
N TYR A 107 11.14 -6.12 -16.22
CA TYR A 107 11.57 -4.72 -16.27
C TYR A 107 13.09 -4.54 -16.18
N SER A 108 13.69 -4.00 -17.26
CA SER A 108 15.06 -3.47 -17.32
C SER A 108 15.25 -2.21 -16.43
N HIS A 109 14.20 -1.66 -15.83
CA HIS A 109 14.32 -0.44 -14.99
C HIS A 109 15.13 -0.64 -13.71
N LEU A 110 15.30 -1.88 -13.22
CA LEU A 110 16.26 -2.16 -12.13
C LEU A 110 17.73 -2.06 -12.61
N GLU A 111 18.00 -2.11 -13.91
CA GLU A 111 19.32 -1.81 -14.45
C GLU A 111 19.63 -0.30 -14.37
N ALA A 112 18.63 0.57 -14.24
CA ALA A 112 18.86 1.99 -13.95
C ALA A 112 19.34 2.22 -12.50
N GLU A 113 19.08 1.30 -11.57
CA GLU A 113 19.65 1.33 -10.21
C GLU A 113 21.09 0.81 -10.14
N GLN A 114 21.63 0.22 -11.22
CA GLN A 114 23.05 -0.19 -11.28
C GLN A 114 24.02 1.00 -11.19
N TYR A 115 23.55 2.24 -11.33
CA TYR A 115 24.38 3.44 -11.17
C TYR A 115 24.47 3.98 -9.74
N ASN A 116 23.72 3.41 -8.78
CA ASN A 116 24.04 3.56 -7.36
C ASN A 116 25.04 2.48 -6.96
N THR A 117 26.32 2.78 -7.14
CA THR A 117 27.51 1.95 -6.86
C THR A 117 27.66 1.42 -5.42
N TYR A 118 26.67 1.63 -4.54
CA TYR A 118 26.62 1.07 -3.19
C TYR A 118 25.71 -0.17 -3.04
N CYS A 119 24.83 -0.48 -4.01
CA CYS A 119 23.83 -1.57 -3.89
C CYS A 119 24.17 -2.87 -4.64
N SER A 120 25.16 -2.86 -5.54
CA SER A 120 25.41 -3.97 -6.49
C SER A 120 25.93 -5.26 -5.86
N THR A 121 26.43 -5.25 -4.62
CA THR A 121 26.96 -6.46 -3.96
C THR A 121 25.88 -7.24 -3.18
N ARG A 122 24.71 -6.65 -2.89
CA ARG A 122 23.65 -7.29 -2.08
C ARG A 122 22.51 -7.90 -2.87
N GLU A 123 22.36 -7.58 -4.16
CA GLU A 123 21.28 -8.15 -5.00
C GLU A 123 21.37 -9.66 -5.19
N HIS A 124 22.55 -10.26 -5.06
CA HIS A 124 22.77 -11.69 -5.27
C HIS A 124 22.15 -12.59 -4.18
N LEU A 125 21.64 -12.02 -3.08
CA LEU A 125 21.03 -12.79 -1.99
C LEU A 125 19.50 -12.83 -2.06
N LYS A 126 18.86 -12.10 -2.99
CA LYS A 126 17.40 -12.05 -3.08
C LYS A 126 16.86 -13.27 -3.83
N GLN A 127 16.16 -14.15 -3.11
CA GLN A 127 15.48 -15.29 -3.71
C GLN A 127 14.15 -14.90 -4.36
N PHE A 128 13.46 -13.90 -3.82
CA PHE A 128 12.15 -13.43 -4.31
C PHE A 128 11.99 -11.91 -4.22
N TYR A 129 11.22 -11.37 -5.14
CA TYR A 129 10.63 -10.04 -5.16
C TYR A 129 9.11 -10.19 -5.05
N TYR A 130 8.42 -9.14 -4.60
CA TYR A 130 6.96 -9.15 -4.47
C TYR A 130 6.37 -8.05 -5.32
N GLU A 131 5.30 -8.39 -6.03
CA GLU A 131 4.61 -7.44 -6.87
C GLU A 131 3.10 -7.56 -6.76
N ARG A 132 2.44 -6.43 -6.95
CA ARG A 132 1.00 -6.37 -7.14
C ARG A 132 0.69 -6.71 -8.60
N CYS A 133 -0.31 -7.55 -8.82
CA CYS A 133 -0.70 -8.01 -10.14
C CYS A 133 -2.22 -8.17 -10.26
N LEU A 134 -2.71 -8.04 -11.50
CA LEU A 134 -4.05 -8.45 -11.88
C LEU A 134 -3.99 -9.91 -12.36
N ARG A 135 -4.72 -10.79 -11.70
CA ARG A 135 -4.89 -12.18 -12.11
C ARG A 135 -6.23 -12.38 -12.79
N VAL A 136 -6.22 -12.97 -13.98
CA VAL A 136 -7.41 -13.32 -14.79
C VAL A 136 -7.25 -14.76 -15.27
N GLY A 137 -7.88 -15.71 -14.58
CA GLY A 137 -7.63 -17.13 -14.83
C GLY A 137 -6.17 -17.51 -14.50
N SER A 138 -5.49 -18.11 -15.48
CA SER A 138 -4.05 -18.40 -15.44
C SER A 138 -3.17 -17.20 -15.79
N ASN A 139 -3.74 -16.12 -16.36
CA ASN A 139 -2.98 -14.95 -16.75
C ASN A 139 -2.70 -14.08 -15.53
N ARG A 140 -1.48 -13.56 -15.47
CA ARG A 140 -1.03 -12.62 -14.46
C ARG A 140 -0.40 -11.43 -15.17
N ILE A 141 -0.90 -10.24 -14.87
CA ILE A 141 -0.43 -8.98 -15.45
C ILE A 141 0.11 -8.12 -14.32
N HIS A 142 1.33 -7.60 -14.49
CA HIS A 142 1.89 -6.64 -13.53
C HIS A 142 0.94 -5.46 -13.35
N HIS A 143 0.64 -5.13 -12.09
CA HIS A 143 -0.15 -3.97 -11.74
C HIS A 143 0.70 -3.04 -10.89
N HIS A 144 1.38 -2.12 -11.55
CA HIS A 144 1.97 -0.97 -10.88
C HIS A 144 1.09 0.24 -11.18
N ALA A 145 0.31 0.71 -10.21
CA ALA A 145 -0.29 2.03 -10.35
C ALA A 145 0.85 3.05 -10.49
N ALA A 146 0.78 3.92 -11.50
CA ALA A 146 1.81 4.94 -11.69
C ALA A 146 1.82 5.95 -10.52
N ILE A 147 0.66 6.17 -9.90
CA ILE A 147 0.47 7.05 -8.75
C ILE A 147 -0.61 6.45 -7.85
N GLU A 148 -0.23 5.88 -6.71
CA GLU A 148 -1.23 5.51 -5.70
C GLU A 148 -1.61 6.75 -4.88
N THR A 149 -2.86 7.20 -4.98
CA THR A 149 -3.40 8.15 -4.00
C THR A 149 -3.65 7.45 -2.68
N ILE A 150 -2.59 7.44 -1.89
CA ILE A 150 -2.68 7.19 -0.48
C ILE A 150 -3.10 8.53 0.15
N PRO A 151 -4.23 8.61 0.88
CA PRO A 151 -4.56 9.80 1.66
C PRO A 151 -3.34 10.19 2.50
N THR A 152 -2.97 11.48 2.56
CA THR A 152 -1.75 11.91 3.26
C THR A 152 -1.73 11.49 4.74
N ALA A 153 -2.90 11.30 5.36
CA ALA A 153 -3.04 10.69 6.68
C ALA A 153 -2.51 9.25 6.72
N ASN A 154 -2.77 8.45 5.68
CA ASN A 154 -2.33 7.06 5.56
C ASN A 154 -0.90 6.93 5.01
N HIS A 155 -0.30 7.98 4.44
CA HIS A 155 1.04 7.88 3.86
C HIS A 155 2.11 7.65 4.94
N TYR A 156 1.95 8.27 6.11
CA TYR A 156 2.76 7.96 7.28
C TYR A 156 2.33 6.63 7.93
N GLU A 157 1.04 6.27 7.89
CA GLU A 157 0.52 4.99 8.44
C GLU A 157 0.89 3.75 7.60
N LEU A 158 1.15 3.88 6.30
CA LEU A 158 1.65 2.79 5.45
C LEU A 158 3.11 2.45 5.75
N TYR A 159 3.93 3.45 6.08
CA TYR A 159 5.32 3.21 6.52
C TYR A 159 5.41 2.84 7.99
N THR A 160 4.42 3.23 8.80
CA THR A 160 4.26 2.74 10.16
C THR A 160 3.17 1.68 10.18
N SER A 161 3.48 0.46 9.68
CA SER A 161 2.68 -0.77 9.86
C SER A 161 1.63 -0.59 10.96
N GLU A 162 0.37 -0.31 10.61
CA GLU A 162 -0.66 0.12 11.58
C GLU A 162 -0.65 -0.83 12.79
N THR A 163 0.06 -0.41 13.85
CA THR A 163 0.21 -1.20 15.05
C THR A 163 -0.88 -0.71 15.95
N THR A 164 -2.05 -1.33 15.88
CA THR A 164 -3.14 -1.02 16.78
C THR A 164 -2.76 -1.53 18.16
N THR A 165 -2.10 -0.69 18.96
CA THR A 165 -1.82 -1.02 20.36
C THR A 165 -3.06 -0.71 21.17
N THR A 166 -3.68 -1.73 21.75
CA THR A 166 -4.80 -1.51 22.66
C THR A 166 -4.25 -1.27 24.06
N LEU A 167 -4.42 -0.05 24.55
CA LEU A 167 -4.14 0.29 25.94
C LEU A 167 -5.20 -0.39 26.82
N SER A 168 -4.76 -1.19 27.79
CA SER A 168 -5.62 -1.67 28.87
C SER A 168 -5.96 -0.49 29.79
N ASP A 169 -6.93 0.34 29.40
CA ASP A 169 -7.34 1.54 30.13
C ASP A 169 -8.40 1.22 31.21
N ARG A 170 -8.19 0.13 31.95
CA ARG A 170 -8.93 -0.10 33.20
C ARG A 170 -8.21 0.65 34.32
N THR A 171 -8.87 1.71 34.78
CA THR A 171 -8.54 2.60 35.90
C THR A 171 -8.59 1.93 37.28
N SER A 172 -8.50 0.59 37.36
CA SER A 172 -8.28 -0.07 38.64
C SER A 172 -6.84 0.22 39.11
N SER A 173 -6.68 0.45 40.41
CA SER A 173 -5.42 0.75 41.11
C SER A 173 -4.38 -0.40 41.08
N GLY A 174 -4.48 -1.32 40.12
CA GLY A 174 -3.61 -2.48 39.98
C GLY A 174 -3.36 -2.92 38.53
N SER A 175 -3.38 -2.00 37.56
CA SER A 175 -3.01 -2.30 36.17
C SER A 175 -1.54 -2.00 35.89
N ILE A 176 -0.87 -2.95 35.24
CA ILE A 176 0.42 -2.74 34.59
C ILE A 176 0.18 -1.94 33.30
N ARG A 177 0.96 -0.87 33.09
CA ARG A 177 0.81 0.05 31.95
C ARG A 177 2.02 -0.04 31.04
N GLY A 178 1.78 -0.50 29.82
CA GLY A 178 2.78 -0.63 28.79
C GLY A 178 2.18 -0.55 27.39
N LYS A 179 3.05 -0.42 26.41
CA LYS A 179 2.75 -0.46 24.98
C LYS A 179 3.47 -1.65 24.36
N LEU A 180 2.80 -2.39 23.49
CA LEU A 180 3.40 -3.44 22.67
C LEU A 180 3.59 -2.89 21.25
N ASP A 181 4.83 -2.62 20.89
CA ASP A 181 5.23 -2.25 19.54
C ASP A 181 5.63 -3.52 18.77
N ILE A 182 5.06 -3.72 17.59
CA ILE A 182 5.34 -4.87 16.71
C ILE A 182 6.06 -4.33 15.47
N SER A 183 7.19 -4.93 15.15
CA SER A 183 7.97 -4.53 13.97
C SER A 183 8.16 -5.72 13.05
N TYR A 184 7.93 -5.53 11.76
CA TYR A 184 8.32 -6.49 10.73
C TYR A 184 9.83 -6.38 10.49
N LEU A 185 10.52 -7.50 10.59
CA LEU A 185 11.94 -7.63 10.32
C LEU A 185 12.13 -7.79 8.82
N SER A 186 12.02 -6.65 8.12
CA SER A 186 12.28 -6.59 6.69
C SER A 186 13.68 -7.12 6.40
N PRO A 187 13.86 -7.94 5.34
CA PRO A 187 15.19 -8.29 4.87
C PRO A 187 16.05 -7.03 4.70
N GLU A 188 17.31 -7.08 5.14
CA GLU A 188 18.17 -5.89 5.16
C GLU A 188 18.19 -5.16 3.81
N GLY A 189 17.86 -3.86 3.83
CA GLY A 189 17.90 -2.99 2.65
C GLY A 189 16.58 -2.87 1.89
N GLU A 190 15.48 -3.43 2.40
CA GLU A 190 14.18 -3.30 1.75
C GLU A 190 13.25 -2.34 2.51
N ASN A 191 12.94 -1.21 1.87
CA ASN A 191 11.81 -0.36 2.24
C ASN A 191 10.54 -0.96 1.61
N LEU A 192 10.05 -2.05 2.20
CA LEU A 192 8.79 -2.64 1.77
C LEU A 192 7.62 -1.83 2.35
N VAL A 193 6.67 -1.50 1.48
CA VAL A 193 5.40 -0.87 1.89
C VAL A 193 4.49 -1.87 2.63
N TYR A 194 4.75 -3.17 2.49
CA TYR A 194 3.92 -4.24 3.05
C TYR A 194 4.76 -5.28 3.81
N ASN A 195 4.17 -5.86 4.85
CA ASN A 195 4.76 -6.95 5.63
C ASN A 195 4.48 -8.29 4.95
N PHE A 196 5.28 -8.62 3.93
CA PHE A 196 5.11 -9.86 3.16
C PHE A 196 5.50 -11.08 3.98
N VAL A 197 4.63 -12.10 3.99
CA VAL A 197 4.91 -13.39 4.63
C VAL A 197 4.46 -14.52 3.70
N LEU A 198 5.21 -15.62 3.69
CA LEU A 198 4.91 -16.82 2.94
C LEU A 198 4.29 -17.89 3.86
N PRO A 199 3.54 -18.85 3.29
CA PRO A 199 3.12 -20.05 4.02
C PRO A 199 4.30 -20.72 4.74
N ASN A 200 4.09 -21.17 5.97
CA ASN A 200 5.11 -21.78 6.85
C ASN A 200 6.24 -20.87 7.31
N ASP A 201 6.24 -19.57 6.98
CA ASP A 201 7.21 -18.63 7.54
C ASP A 201 7.18 -18.64 9.08
N SER A 202 8.36 -18.55 9.69
CA SER A 202 8.49 -18.50 11.13
C SER A 202 8.21 -17.10 11.65
N VAL A 203 7.19 -16.96 12.51
CA VAL A 203 6.75 -15.66 13.05
C VAL A 203 7.88 -14.97 13.81
N ASN A 204 8.69 -15.72 14.57
CA ASN A 204 9.77 -15.15 15.36
C ASN A 204 11.01 -14.75 14.55
N GLU A 205 11.07 -15.09 13.27
CA GLU A 205 12.12 -14.66 12.34
C GLU A 205 11.69 -13.42 11.55
N LYS A 206 10.36 -13.23 11.39
CA LYS A 206 9.76 -12.13 10.63
C LYS A 206 9.33 -10.95 11.49
N PHE A 207 9.15 -11.12 12.79
CA PHE A 207 8.62 -10.08 13.66
C PHE A 207 9.44 -9.91 14.94
N SER A 208 9.49 -8.67 15.43
CA SER A 208 10.07 -8.28 16.70
C SER A 208 8.99 -7.67 17.59
N LEU A 209 8.97 -8.06 18.87
CA LEU A 209 8.02 -7.55 19.86
C LEU A 209 8.76 -6.71 20.91
N LYS A 210 8.51 -5.40 20.93
CA LYS A 210 9.07 -4.46 21.89
C LYS A 210 7.99 -4.02 22.88
N MET A 211 8.25 -4.22 24.17
CA MET A 211 7.41 -3.74 25.26
C MET A 211 7.97 -2.44 25.79
N THR A 212 7.22 -1.34 25.66
CA THR A 212 7.63 0.00 26.10
C THR A 212 6.84 0.43 27.35
N GLN A 213 7.55 0.95 28.33
CA GLN A 213 7.00 1.42 29.60
C GLN A 213 6.39 2.82 29.43
N LEU A 214 5.11 3.00 29.82
CA LEU A 214 4.39 4.27 29.57
C LEU A 214 4.42 5.28 30.73
N LYS A 215 4.89 4.86 31.89
CA LYS A 215 4.96 5.66 33.12
C LYS A 215 6.33 5.48 33.78
N PRO A 216 6.70 6.28 34.80
CA PRO A 216 7.97 6.10 35.52
C PRO A 216 8.19 4.69 36.08
N SER A 217 7.10 3.94 36.33
CA SER A 217 7.08 2.50 36.62
C SER A 217 6.05 1.76 35.75
N TRP A 218 6.23 0.46 35.56
CA TRP A 218 5.23 -0.42 34.92
C TRP A 218 3.92 -0.50 35.72
N CYS A 219 4.01 -0.41 37.04
CA CYS A 219 2.88 -0.51 37.96
C CYS A 219 3.08 0.36 39.20
N GLN A 220 2.00 0.73 39.88
CA GLN A 220 2.02 1.47 41.15
C GLN A 220 2.64 0.67 42.31
N CYS A 221 2.76 -0.65 42.18
CA CYS A 221 3.45 -1.46 43.18
C CYS A 221 4.97 -1.24 43.19
N PHE A 222 5.54 -0.63 42.14
CA PHE A 222 7.00 -0.49 41.95
C PHE A 222 7.77 -1.82 42.01
N LEU A 223 7.08 -2.93 41.76
CA LEU A 223 7.64 -4.28 41.71
C LEU A 223 8.08 -4.60 40.28
N ASP A 224 9.02 -5.53 40.18
CA ASP A 224 9.42 -6.13 38.91
C ASP A 224 8.24 -6.83 38.22
N ILE A 225 8.33 -6.96 36.90
CA ILE A 225 7.28 -7.56 36.08
C ILE A 225 7.72 -8.93 35.54
N VAL A 226 6.75 -9.81 35.33
CA VAL A 226 6.92 -11.13 34.75
C VAL A 226 6.11 -11.19 33.46
N VAL A 227 6.74 -11.62 32.37
CA VAL A 227 5.99 -12.06 31.19
C VAL A 227 5.47 -13.46 31.49
N ASN A 228 4.16 -13.53 31.73
CA ASN A 228 3.49 -14.77 32.16
C ASN A 228 2.92 -15.56 30.97
N ASN A 229 2.51 -14.88 29.90
CA ASN A 229 1.95 -15.56 28.73
C ASN A 229 2.19 -14.74 27.47
N VAL A 230 2.46 -15.45 26.36
CA VAL A 230 2.49 -14.87 25.02
C VAL A 230 1.56 -15.69 24.14
N LYS A 231 0.64 -15.00 23.47
CA LYS A 231 -0.30 -15.59 22.52
C LYS A 231 -0.16 -14.91 21.16
N VAL A 232 -0.10 -15.71 20.12
CA VAL A 232 -0.08 -15.29 18.72
C VAL A 232 -1.33 -15.83 18.05
N THR A 233 -2.13 -14.93 17.48
CA THR A 233 -3.38 -15.28 16.78
C THR A 233 -3.33 -14.71 15.36
N LEU A 234 -3.55 -15.57 14.37
CA LEU A 234 -3.76 -15.17 13.00
C LEU A 234 -5.22 -14.74 12.82
N LEU A 235 -5.42 -13.62 12.13
CA LEU A 235 -6.71 -13.07 11.78
C LEU A 235 -6.83 -13.04 10.25
N GLU A 236 -7.86 -13.69 9.70
CA GLU A 236 -8.27 -13.52 8.30
C GLU A 236 -9.51 -12.63 8.27
N ASN A 237 -9.39 -11.46 7.64
CA ASN A 237 -10.51 -10.53 7.47
C ASN A 237 -11.01 -10.61 6.03
N THR A 238 -12.29 -10.95 5.88
CA THR A 238 -13.02 -10.80 4.61
C THR A 238 -14.00 -9.65 4.70
N VAL A 239 -13.94 -8.74 3.74
CA VAL A 239 -14.81 -7.58 3.66
C VAL A 239 -15.52 -7.58 2.31
N PHE A 240 -16.85 -7.50 2.36
CA PHE A 240 -17.68 -7.17 1.22
C PHE A 240 -18.07 -5.69 1.33
N CYS A 241 -17.85 -4.93 0.26
CA CYS A 241 -18.36 -3.57 0.13
C CYS A 241 -19.27 -3.51 -1.09
N GLY A 242 -20.52 -3.11 -0.91
CA GLY A 242 -21.53 -3.11 -1.96
C GLY A 242 -22.41 -1.86 -1.92
N PRO A 243 -23.11 -1.56 -3.02
CA PRO A 243 -24.07 -0.46 -3.05
C PRO A 243 -25.29 -0.77 -2.15
N LEU A 244 -25.81 0.25 -1.48
CA LEU A 244 -27.08 0.23 -0.74
C LEU A 244 -27.84 1.52 -1.09
N GLY A 245 -28.69 1.45 -2.12
CA GLY A 245 -29.30 2.64 -2.72
C GLY A 245 -28.22 3.54 -3.35
N HIS A 246 -28.18 4.81 -2.94
CA HIS A 246 -27.16 5.78 -3.37
C HIS A 246 -25.91 5.83 -2.47
N LYS A 247 -25.82 4.94 -1.48
CA LYS A 247 -24.67 4.84 -0.55
C LYS A 247 -23.93 3.52 -0.74
N TYR A 248 -22.82 3.36 -0.01
CA TYR A 248 -22.13 2.09 0.14
C TYR A 248 -22.28 1.56 1.56
N ALA A 249 -22.46 0.25 1.64
CA ALA A 249 -22.44 -0.48 2.89
C ALA A 249 -21.32 -1.53 2.85
N TYR A 250 -20.87 -1.94 4.04
CA TYR A 250 -19.94 -3.04 4.15
C TYR A 250 -20.45 -4.10 5.14
N GLU A 251 -20.08 -5.34 4.85
CA GLU A 251 -20.19 -6.49 5.73
C GLU A 251 -18.79 -7.10 5.87
N SER A 252 -18.42 -7.50 7.08
CA SER A 252 -17.07 -8.01 7.36
C SER A 252 -17.12 -9.19 8.32
N GLN A 253 -16.30 -10.19 8.05
CA GLN A 253 -16.08 -11.34 8.92
C GLN A 253 -14.60 -11.47 9.20
N THR A 254 -14.29 -11.77 10.47
CA THR A 254 -12.95 -12.09 10.93
C THR A 254 -12.94 -13.53 11.42
N ASP A 255 -12.13 -14.37 10.77
CA ASP A 255 -11.82 -15.71 11.25
C ASP A 255 -10.51 -15.67 12.03
N GLU A 256 -10.45 -16.36 13.16
CA GLU A 256 -9.28 -16.37 14.05
C GLU A 256 -8.71 -17.78 14.19
N GLN A 257 -7.39 -17.89 14.14
CA GLN A 257 -6.66 -19.12 14.48
C GLN A 257 -5.54 -18.81 15.47
N VAL A 258 -5.58 -19.46 16.63
CA VAL A 258 -4.49 -19.37 17.61
C VAL A 258 -3.31 -20.20 17.10
N LEU A 259 -2.19 -19.54 16.81
CA LEU A 259 -0.95 -20.18 16.38
C LEU A 259 -0.08 -20.59 17.57
N LEU A 260 -0.17 -19.81 18.65
CA LEU A 260 0.57 -20.03 19.89
C LEU A 260 -0.21 -19.45 21.07
N ASP A 261 -0.22 -20.16 22.20
CA ASP A 261 -0.71 -19.65 23.48
C ASP A 261 0.07 -20.35 24.60
N GLU A 262 1.22 -19.77 24.96
CA GLU A 262 2.16 -20.40 25.88
C GLU A 262 2.41 -19.55 27.12
N SER A 263 2.53 -20.23 28.26
CA SER A 263 2.81 -19.61 29.56
C SER A 263 4.29 -19.68 29.90
N TYR A 264 4.81 -18.60 30.47
CA TYR A 264 6.20 -18.40 30.81
C TYR A 264 6.32 -17.79 32.19
N ASN A 265 7.52 -17.79 32.78
CA ASN A 265 7.79 -17.07 34.02
C ASN A 265 9.15 -16.38 33.88
N VAL A 266 9.20 -15.37 33.01
CA VAL A 266 10.42 -14.58 32.77
C VAL A 266 10.30 -13.26 33.51
N VAL A 267 11.16 -13.06 34.51
CA VAL A 267 11.20 -11.85 35.33
C VAL A 267 12.06 -10.79 34.63
N PHE A 268 11.53 -9.57 34.53
CA PHE A 268 12.25 -8.39 34.07
C PHE A 268 12.36 -7.41 35.24
N GLY A 269 13.56 -7.31 35.78
CA GLY A 269 13.87 -6.36 36.83
C GLY A 269 14.21 -4.97 36.29
N SER A 270 14.24 -3.98 37.16
CA SER A 270 14.66 -2.60 36.81
C SER A 270 16.02 -2.53 36.09
N CYS A 271 16.97 -3.43 36.39
CA CYS A 271 18.27 -3.51 35.74
C CYS A 271 18.27 -4.26 34.39
N SER A 272 17.18 -4.94 34.04
CA SER A 272 17.04 -5.72 32.80
C SER A 272 16.37 -4.93 31.67
N LEU A 273 15.92 -3.71 31.94
CA LEU A 273 15.31 -2.83 30.95
C LEU A 273 16.39 -2.06 30.18
N SER A 274 16.24 -2.03 28.87
CA SER A 274 16.99 -1.11 28.01
C SER A 274 16.39 0.28 28.14
N GLU A 275 17.22 1.32 28.02
CA GLU A 275 16.78 2.71 28.04
C GLU A 275 17.32 3.44 26.81
N TYR A 276 16.44 4.10 26.08
CA TYR A 276 16.79 4.93 24.91
C TYR A 276 15.88 6.15 24.88
N ASN A 277 16.45 7.35 24.75
CA ASN A 277 15.71 8.62 24.78
C ASN A 277 14.75 8.76 25.99
N GLY A 278 15.14 8.23 27.15
CA GLY A 278 14.32 8.24 28.37
C GLY A 278 13.15 7.23 28.38
N GLU A 279 12.97 6.45 27.31
CA GLU A 279 12.01 5.36 27.27
C GLU A 279 12.65 4.06 27.75
N LYS A 280 12.01 3.42 28.72
CA LYS A 280 12.41 2.09 29.20
C LYS A 280 11.63 1.02 28.46
N PHE A 281 12.32 0.00 27.98
CA PHE A 281 11.71 -1.08 27.21
C PHE A 281 12.47 -2.40 27.36
N PHE A 282 11.83 -3.47 26.91
CA PHE A 282 12.48 -4.76 26.69
C PHE A 282 11.90 -5.43 25.44
N PHE A 283 12.68 -6.30 24.82
CA PHE A 283 12.18 -7.16 23.74
C PHE A 283 11.70 -8.48 24.32
N VAL A 284 10.53 -8.94 23.88
CA VAL A 284 10.12 -10.32 24.15
C VAL A 284 11.06 -11.23 23.37
N SER A 285 11.64 -12.24 24.03
CA SER A 285 12.58 -13.15 23.37
C SER A 285 11.89 -13.89 22.20
N PRO A 286 12.50 -13.97 21.00
CA PRO A 286 11.94 -14.66 19.83
C PRO A 286 11.51 -16.11 20.11
N SER A 287 12.24 -16.79 20.99
CA SER A 287 11.91 -18.16 21.43
C SER A 287 10.52 -18.28 22.07
N ARG A 288 9.95 -17.18 22.58
CA ARG A 288 8.67 -17.14 23.30
C ARG A 288 7.45 -16.94 22.40
N TYR A 289 7.68 -16.65 21.11
CA TYR A 289 6.64 -16.56 20.09
C TYR A 289 7.02 -17.34 18.82
N LYS A 290 7.81 -18.41 19.01
CA LYS A 290 8.22 -19.30 17.93
C LYS A 290 7.06 -20.18 17.50
N CYS A 291 6.43 -19.79 16.39
CA CYS A 291 5.40 -20.55 15.70
C CYS A 291 5.52 -20.29 14.20
N ASN A 292 4.95 -21.18 13.39
CA ASN A 292 4.93 -21.02 11.94
C ASN A 292 3.54 -20.60 11.50
N LEU A 293 3.47 -19.83 10.42
CA LEU A 293 2.20 -19.58 9.73
C LEU A 293 1.69 -20.89 9.11
N PRO A 294 0.36 -21.12 9.09
CA PRO A 294 -0.20 -22.28 8.39
C PRO A 294 -0.09 -22.08 6.88
N ASP A 295 -0.68 -23.00 6.11
CA ASP A 295 -0.89 -22.78 4.69
C ASP A 295 -1.91 -21.65 4.49
N LEU A 296 -1.49 -20.57 3.81
CA LEU A 296 -2.27 -19.36 3.66
C LEU A 296 -2.41 -19.02 2.18
N GLY A 297 -3.66 -18.92 1.74
CA GLY A 297 -4.00 -18.38 0.44
C GLY A 297 -3.68 -16.88 0.34
N ALA A 298 -3.52 -16.41 -0.89
CA ALA A 298 -3.07 -15.03 -1.12
C ALA A 298 -4.03 -13.94 -0.62
N THR A 299 -3.48 -12.82 -0.16
CA THR A 299 -4.20 -11.55 0.01
C THR A 299 -4.69 -11.08 -1.37
N PHE A 300 -5.99 -10.78 -1.48
CA PHE A 300 -6.58 -10.39 -2.77
C PHE A 300 -7.75 -9.42 -2.62
N PHE A 301 -8.04 -8.75 -3.74
CA PHE A 301 -9.16 -7.84 -3.91
C PHE A 301 -9.89 -8.23 -5.19
N SER A 302 -11.19 -8.51 -5.09
CA SER A 302 -12.09 -8.80 -6.20
C SER A 302 -13.17 -7.72 -6.30
N ASP A 303 -14.10 -7.87 -7.25
CA ASP A 303 -15.26 -6.98 -7.34
C ASP A 303 -16.33 -7.21 -6.25
N GLN A 304 -16.24 -8.35 -5.54
CA GLN A 304 -17.23 -8.79 -4.55
C GLN A 304 -16.63 -8.96 -3.15
N LEU A 305 -15.31 -9.09 -3.03
CA LEU A 305 -14.70 -9.46 -1.76
C LEU A 305 -13.25 -9.01 -1.69
N THR A 306 -12.86 -8.51 -0.54
CA THR A 306 -11.47 -8.30 -0.16
C THR A 306 -11.09 -9.30 0.92
N ARG A 307 -9.93 -9.93 0.80
CA ARG A 307 -9.33 -10.75 1.85
C ARG A 307 -7.99 -10.16 2.28
N THR A 308 -7.82 -9.95 3.58
CA THR A 308 -6.58 -9.47 4.19
C THR A 308 -6.24 -10.27 5.44
N TYR A 309 -4.98 -10.23 5.86
CA TYR A 309 -4.49 -10.94 7.05
C TYR A 309 -3.86 -9.99 8.06
N ALA A 310 -3.92 -10.37 9.33
CA ALA A 310 -3.18 -9.71 10.39
C ALA A 310 -2.70 -10.73 11.43
N LEU A 311 -1.60 -10.44 12.09
CA LEU A 311 -1.16 -11.15 13.29
C LEU A 311 -1.47 -10.30 14.52
N LYS A 312 -2.16 -10.91 15.47
CA LYS A 312 -2.45 -10.32 16.78
C LYS A 312 -1.56 -10.98 17.83
N PHE A 313 -0.79 -10.16 18.52
CA PHE A 313 0.07 -10.55 19.62
C PHE A 313 -0.55 -10.08 20.93
N LEU A 314 -0.51 -10.94 21.93
CA LEU A 314 -1.00 -10.67 23.26
C LEU A 314 0.09 -11.11 24.25
N VAL A 315 0.49 -10.18 25.11
CA VAL A 315 1.50 -10.40 26.15
C VAL A 315 0.86 -10.13 27.50
N ARG A 316 0.81 -11.15 28.35
CA ARG A 316 0.31 -11.00 29.73
C ARG A 316 1.48 -10.71 30.68
N LEU A 317 1.36 -9.60 31.39
CA LEU A 317 2.31 -9.17 32.41
C LEU A 317 1.73 -9.35 33.82
N GLN A 318 2.60 -9.62 34.78
CA GLN A 318 2.24 -9.75 36.19
C GLN A 318 3.34 -9.18 37.10
N CYS A 319 3.00 -8.49 38.18
CA CYS A 319 4.00 -8.04 39.16
C CYS A 319 4.49 -9.21 40.03
N VAL A 320 5.77 -9.19 40.42
CA VAL A 320 6.36 -10.18 41.34
C VAL A 320 5.93 -9.88 42.79
N GLY A 321 5.02 -10.68 43.38
CA GLY A 321 4.65 -10.60 44.81
C GLY A 321 3.14 -10.80 45.09
N PRO A 322 2.71 -11.11 46.33
CA PRO A 322 1.32 -11.46 46.63
C PRO A 322 0.32 -10.33 46.31
N GLY A 323 -0.85 -10.68 45.77
CA GLY A 323 -1.84 -9.69 45.28
C GLY A 323 -1.48 -9.09 43.92
N CYS A 324 -0.81 -9.87 43.05
CA CYS A 324 -0.18 -9.39 41.83
C CYS A 324 -1.14 -8.61 40.92
N CYS A 325 -0.76 -7.35 40.65
CA CYS A 325 -1.28 -6.62 39.50
C CYS A 325 -0.99 -7.42 38.23
N SER A 326 -1.96 -7.51 37.33
CA SER A 326 -1.77 -8.14 36.03
C SER A 326 -2.47 -7.36 34.95
N SER A 327 -1.85 -7.31 33.77
CA SER A 327 -2.45 -6.72 32.58
C SER A 327 -2.17 -7.60 31.39
N THR A 328 -3.08 -7.53 30.44
CA THR A 328 -2.90 -8.10 29.11
C THR A 328 -2.73 -6.94 28.14
N ILE A 329 -1.62 -6.92 27.42
CA ILE A 329 -1.31 -5.89 26.42
C ILE A 329 -1.34 -6.57 25.07
N SER A 330 -2.10 -5.99 24.13
CA SER A 330 -2.24 -6.53 22.78
C SER A 330 -1.84 -5.51 21.72
N GLY A 331 -1.29 -6.05 20.63
CA GLY A 331 -1.00 -5.33 19.41
C GLY A 331 -1.36 -6.20 18.20
N SER A 332 -1.66 -5.58 17.06
CA SER A 332 -1.83 -6.29 15.80
C SER A 332 -1.00 -5.65 14.70
N ILE A 333 -0.52 -6.45 13.76
CA ILE A 333 0.20 -6.01 12.56
C ILE A 333 -0.45 -6.63 11.32
N LYS A 334 -0.75 -5.79 10.31
CA LYS A 334 -1.24 -6.27 9.02
C LYS A 334 -0.12 -7.02 8.30
N ILE A 335 -0.44 -8.17 7.70
CA ILE A 335 0.48 -8.97 6.91
C ILE A 335 -0.10 -9.18 5.50
N THR A 336 0.77 -9.34 4.52
CA THR A 336 0.37 -9.58 3.12
C THR A 336 0.91 -10.93 2.68
N VAL A 337 -0.01 -11.80 2.28
CA VAL A 337 0.32 -13.14 1.79
C VAL A 337 0.33 -13.08 0.26
N PRO A 338 1.48 -13.20 -0.42
CA PRO A 338 1.50 -13.27 -1.87
C PRO A 338 1.20 -14.69 -2.35
N THR A 339 0.82 -14.85 -3.61
CA THR A 339 0.89 -16.18 -4.24
C THR A 339 2.34 -16.63 -4.35
N ALA A 340 2.58 -17.92 -4.16
CA ALA A 340 3.90 -18.50 -4.33
C ALA A 340 4.45 -18.26 -5.74
N ALA A 341 5.77 -18.10 -5.85
CA ALA A 341 6.42 -17.99 -7.14
C ALA A 341 6.19 -19.30 -7.90
N ASN A 342 5.58 -19.21 -9.09
CA ASN A 342 5.46 -20.34 -9.99
C ASN A 342 6.62 -20.29 -10.99
N PRO A 343 7.64 -21.16 -10.88
CA PRO A 343 8.81 -21.11 -11.77
C PRO A 343 8.45 -21.45 -13.23
N ASP A 344 7.37 -22.19 -13.46
CA ASP A 344 6.93 -22.57 -14.82
C ASP A 344 6.19 -21.43 -15.52
N PHE A 345 5.96 -20.31 -14.83
CA PHE A 345 5.28 -19.16 -15.41
C PHE A 345 6.24 -18.38 -16.32
N GLN A 346 6.03 -18.50 -17.62
CA GLN A 346 6.55 -17.57 -18.61
C GLN A 346 5.51 -16.48 -18.84
N MET A 347 5.89 -15.23 -18.61
CA MET A 347 5.05 -14.12 -19.03
C MET A 347 4.99 -14.03 -20.55
N ASP A 348 3.82 -14.29 -21.10
CA ASP A 348 3.54 -14.34 -22.54
C ASP A 348 3.28 -12.95 -23.15
N VAL A 349 3.92 -11.92 -22.61
CA VAL A 349 3.86 -10.57 -23.16
C VAL A 349 5.14 -10.37 -23.96
N GLU A 350 4.99 -10.16 -25.28
CA GLU A 350 6.06 -9.61 -26.12
C GLU A 350 6.79 -8.53 -25.30
N LYS A 351 8.11 -8.65 -25.14
CA LYS A 351 8.90 -7.77 -24.26
C LYS A 351 8.76 -6.32 -24.73
N LEU A 352 7.75 -5.66 -24.20
CA LEU A 352 7.38 -4.31 -24.48
C LEU A 352 8.02 -3.46 -23.38
N ASN A 353 9.01 -2.67 -23.76
CA ASN A 353 9.63 -1.75 -22.84
C ASN A 353 8.82 -0.47 -22.83
N LYS A 354 8.55 0.01 -21.61
CA LYS A 354 7.99 1.34 -21.40
C LYS A 354 8.95 2.37 -22.00
N ILE A 355 8.48 3.13 -22.99
CA ILE A 355 9.27 4.16 -23.65
C ILE A 355 9.14 5.48 -22.90
N LYS A 356 7.90 5.90 -22.60
CA LYS A 356 7.62 7.23 -22.08
C LYS A 356 6.34 7.28 -21.26
N ASP A 357 6.32 8.16 -20.25
CA ASP A 357 5.11 8.57 -19.55
C ASP A 357 4.68 9.98 -19.95
N PHE A 358 3.38 10.15 -20.08
CA PHE A 358 2.74 11.46 -20.18
C PHE A 358 1.90 11.68 -18.93
N VAL A 359 2.18 12.74 -18.18
CA VAL A 359 1.43 13.09 -16.97
C VAL A 359 0.63 14.37 -17.22
N PHE A 360 -0.67 14.29 -16.98
CA PHE A 360 -1.60 15.40 -17.11
C PHE A 360 -2.26 15.69 -15.76
N LEU A 361 -2.33 16.96 -15.41
CA LEU A 361 -3.06 17.43 -14.24
C LEU A 361 -4.26 18.27 -14.71
N LYS A 362 -5.48 17.93 -14.29
CA LYS A 362 -6.67 18.70 -14.64
C LYS A 362 -7.66 18.79 -13.48
N ARG A 363 -8.26 19.97 -13.32
CA ARG A 363 -9.33 20.25 -12.36
C ARG A 363 -10.70 20.13 -13.03
N PHE A 364 -11.65 19.54 -12.32
CA PHE A 364 -13.04 19.37 -12.73
C PHE A 364 -13.97 19.84 -11.61
N PRO A 365 -15.16 20.37 -11.90
CA PRO A 365 -16.17 20.64 -10.88
C PRO A 365 -16.48 19.36 -10.09
N LYS A 366 -16.70 19.46 -8.77
CA LYS A 366 -17.15 18.32 -7.95
C LYS A 366 -18.66 18.14 -8.15
N ALA A 367 -19.03 17.57 -9.29
CA ALA A 367 -20.41 17.32 -9.71
C ALA A 367 -20.58 15.88 -10.18
N GLY A 368 -21.81 15.42 -10.34
CA GLY A 368 -22.10 14.08 -10.86
C GLY A 368 -21.48 13.79 -12.23
N SER A 369 -21.35 14.81 -13.09
CA SER A 369 -20.71 14.68 -14.40
C SER A 369 -19.19 14.53 -14.36
N ALA A 370 -18.55 14.73 -13.20
CA ALA A 370 -17.09 14.85 -13.11
C ALA A 370 -16.36 13.63 -13.67
N ILE A 371 -16.91 12.43 -13.46
CA ILE A 371 -16.33 11.18 -13.92
C ILE A 371 -16.36 11.08 -15.45
N GLN A 372 -17.51 11.39 -16.05
CA GLN A 372 -17.67 11.43 -17.49
C GLN A 372 -16.76 12.50 -18.11
N ASP A 373 -16.65 13.66 -17.47
CA ASP A 373 -15.78 14.75 -17.93
C ASP A 373 -14.29 14.34 -17.90
N ILE A 374 -13.86 13.64 -16.85
CA ILE A 374 -12.50 13.07 -16.74
C ILE A 374 -12.26 12.05 -17.85
N ASN A 375 -13.19 11.12 -18.09
CA ASN A 375 -13.02 10.10 -19.12
C ASN A 375 -13.02 10.68 -20.52
N GLN A 376 -13.89 11.64 -20.83
CA GLN A 376 -13.85 12.36 -22.08
C GLN A 376 -12.52 13.10 -22.27
N TYR A 377 -11.95 13.66 -21.20
CA TYR A 377 -10.63 14.28 -21.24
C TYR A 377 -9.53 13.25 -21.53
N ILE A 378 -9.55 12.08 -20.87
CA ILE A 378 -8.63 10.96 -21.12
C ILE A 378 -8.72 10.54 -22.59
N LEU A 379 -9.92 10.27 -23.11
CA LEU A 379 -10.12 9.84 -24.50
C LEU A 379 -9.60 10.88 -25.50
N LYS A 380 -9.88 12.18 -25.27
CA LYS A 380 -9.35 13.27 -26.08
C LYS A 380 -7.81 13.32 -26.05
N LYS A 381 -7.20 13.10 -24.89
CA LYS A 381 -5.73 13.07 -24.74
C LYS A 381 -5.10 11.85 -25.40
N THR A 382 -5.69 10.67 -25.25
CA THR A 382 -5.24 9.45 -25.93
C THR A 382 -5.30 9.62 -27.45
N ALA A 383 -6.40 10.18 -27.98
CA ALA A 383 -6.53 10.46 -29.41
C ALA A 383 -5.51 11.51 -29.90
N PHE A 384 -5.30 12.58 -29.11
CA PHE A 384 -4.32 13.62 -29.44
C PHE A 384 -2.89 13.10 -29.51
N LEU A 385 -2.51 12.19 -28.61
CA LEU A 385 -1.17 11.60 -28.60
C LEU A 385 -0.92 10.70 -29.81
N ASN A 386 -1.96 10.40 -30.62
CA ASN A 386 -1.94 9.72 -31.92
C ASN A 386 -1.03 8.49 -32.00
N ASN A 387 -0.83 7.84 -30.85
CA ASN A 387 0.12 6.75 -30.69
C ASN A 387 -0.68 5.47 -30.53
N HIS A 388 -0.60 4.60 -31.54
CA HIS A 388 -1.06 3.20 -31.48
C HIS A 388 -0.33 2.35 -30.40
N ILE A 389 0.43 3.00 -29.53
CA ILE A 389 1.47 2.47 -28.64
C ILE A 389 1.12 2.78 -27.16
N ILE A 390 0.08 3.58 -26.88
CA ILE A 390 -0.42 3.77 -25.51
C ILE A 390 -1.22 2.53 -25.12
N LEU A 391 -0.59 1.65 -24.34
CA LEU A 391 -1.21 0.38 -23.93
C LEU A 391 -1.95 0.48 -22.59
N THR A 392 -1.63 1.49 -21.78
CA THR A 392 -2.21 1.68 -20.45
C THR A 392 -2.37 3.16 -20.13
N HIS A 393 -3.49 3.50 -19.51
CA HIS A 393 -3.64 4.76 -18.79
C HIS A 393 -4.04 4.48 -17.34
N HIS A 394 -3.62 5.39 -16.47
CA HIS A 394 -3.95 5.40 -15.06
C HIS A 394 -4.44 6.80 -14.69
N SER A 395 -5.59 6.90 -14.04
CA SER A 395 -6.06 8.14 -13.46
C SER A 395 -6.12 8.01 -11.95
N SER A 396 -5.67 9.06 -11.27
CA SER A 396 -5.73 9.21 -9.83
C SER A 396 -6.45 10.50 -9.51
N VAL A 397 -7.58 10.38 -8.82
CA VAL A 397 -8.58 11.43 -8.74
C VAL A 397 -8.86 11.76 -7.28
N ILE A 398 -8.56 12.99 -6.86
CA ILE A 398 -8.65 13.44 -5.47
C ILE A 398 -9.78 14.46 -5.34
N ALA A 399 -10.69 14.26 -4.37
CA ALA A 399 -11.70 15.25 -4.06
C ALA A 399 -11.13 16.41 -3.24
N CYS A 400 -11.47 17.63 -3.63
CA CYS A 400 -11.36 18.84 -2.83
C CYS A 400 -12.78 19.33 -2.46
N PRO A 401 -12.94 20.32 -1.56
CA PRO A 401 -14.27 20.76 -1.13
C PRO A 401 -15.21 21.17 -2.27
N VAL A 402 -14.69 21.80 -3.33
CA VAL A 402 -15.51 22.36 -4.44
C VAL A 402 -15.17 21.81 -5.82
N HIS A 403 -14.07 21.07 -5.95
CA HIS A 403 -13.58 20.55 -7.22
C HIS A 403 -12.90 19.19 -7.01
N ILE A 404 -12.64 18.51 -8.11
CA ILE A 404 -11.87 17.27 -8.14
C ILE A 404 -10.61 17.51 -8.98
N ILE A 405 -9.49 16.97 -8.53
CA ILE A 405 -8.21 17.02 -9.24
C ILE A 405 -7.94 15.63 -9.80
N ALA A 406 -7.84 15.50 -11.12
CA ALA A 406 -7.41 14.28 -11.78
C ALA A 406 -5.95 14.41 -12.22
N ILE A 407 -5.13 13.45 -11.78
CA ILE A 407 -3.77 13.21 -12.24
C ILE A 407 -3.83 12.00 -13.17
N ILE A 408 -3.52 12.17 -14.44
CA ILE A 408 -3.66 11.14 -15.47
C ILE A 408 -2.27 10.83 -15.99
N THR A 409 -1.84 9.58 -15.84
CA THR A 409 -0.62 9.06 -16.44
C THR A 409 -0.96 8.15 -17.60
N MET A 410 -0.38 8.41 -18.76
CA MET A 410 -0.49 7.54 -19.95
C MET A 410 0.90 7.03 -20.29
N SER A 411 1.05 5.72 -20.43
CA SER A 411 2.35 5.10 -20.70
C SER A 411 2.37 4.52 -22.11
N SER A 412 3.41 4.85 -22.88
CA SER A 412 3.68 4.23 -24.18
C SER A 412 4.72 3.11 -24.04
N TYR A 413 4.54 2.05 -24.82
CA TYR A 413 5.36 0.85 -24.79
C TYR A 413 5.77 0.39 -26.18
N GLY A 414 7.05 0.18 -26.44
CA GLY A 414 7.54 -0.30 -27.74
C GLY A 414 8.32 -1.61 -27.64
N LEU A 415 8.49 -2.26 -28.79
CA LEU A 415 9.31 -3.46 -28.91
C LEU A 415 10.77 -3.13 -28.63
N ILE A 416 11.47 -4.03 -27.93
CA ILE A 416 12.92 -3.98 -27.82
C ILE A 416 13.51 -4.20 -29.22
N GLN A 417 14.02 -3.14 -29.85
CA GLN A 417 14.90 -3.32 -30.99
C GLN A 417 16.22 -3.89 -30.45
N ARG A 418 16.48 -5.17 -30.71
CA ARG A 418 17.80 -5.78 -30.44
C ARG A 418 18.81 -5.23 -31.46
N GLY A 419 19.32 -4.04 -31.21
CA GLY A 419 20.38 -3.41 -31.98
C GLY A 419 20.71 -2.05 -31.38
N GLU A 420 21.98 -1.84 -31.05
CA GLU A 420 22.55 -0.55 -30.62
C GLU A 420 22.38 -0.18 -29.12
N ILE A 421 22.93 -1.01 -28.23
CA ILE A 421 23.53 -0.47 -26.99
C ILE A 421 24.96 -0.06 -27.35
N ALA A 422 25.11 1.10 -27.99
CA ALA A 422 26.41 1.67 -28.30
C ALA A 422 26.43 3.16 -27.90
N GLY A 423 26.81 3.41 -26.64
CA GLY A 423 27.42 4.65 -26.15
C GLY A 423 26.59 5.94 -26.25
N GLU A 424 25.69 6.17 -25.29
CA GLU A 424 25.06 7.49 -25.12
C GLU A 424 25.84 8.37 -24.12
N LYS A 425 26.28 9.54 -24.60
CA LYS A 425 26.87 10.65 -23.80
C LYS A 425 25.83 11.77 -23.66
N HIS A 426 25.56 12.20 -22.43
CA HIS A 426 24.50 13.14 -22.05
C HIS A 426 24.97 14.60 -21.84
N ARG A 427 24.04 15.56 -21.93
CA ARG A 427 24.24 16.92 -21.37
C ARG A 427 23.00 17.54 -20.74
N LYS A 428 22.90 18.88 -20.59
CA LYS A 428 21.95 19.62 -19.72
C LYS A 428 21.54 20.97 -20.34
N ASP A 429 20.23 21.26 -20.37
CA ASP A 429 19.60 22.56 -20.62
C ASP A 429 18.48 22.77 -19.57
N ALA A 430 18.32 24.00 -19.10
CA ALA A 430 17.42 24.38 -18.00
C ALA A 430 16.19 25.13 -18.51
N PHE A 431 15.02 24.84 -17.93
CA PHE A 431 13.74 25.49 -18.24
C PHE A 431 13.47 26.69 -17.33
N ASN A 432 12.95 27.77 -17.93
CA ASN A 432 12.50 28.99 -17.26
C ASN A 432 10.96 29.04 -17.25
N LEU A 433 10.36 29.39 -16.12
CA LEU A 433 8.94 29.22 -15.80
C LEU A 433 8.28 30.59 -15.57
N GLU A 434 7.97 31.29 -16.66
CA GLU A 434 7.07 32.44 -16.60
C GLU A 434 6.09 32.37 -17.78
N ASN A 435 4.80 32.33 -17.44
CA ASN A 435 3.61 32.42 -18.31
C ASN A 435 3.22 31.18 -19.13
N VAL A 436 2.52 30.22 -18.50
CA VAL A 436 1.56 29.35 -19.19
C VAL A 436 0.32 29.10 -18.32
N ASP A 437 -0.85 29.37 -18.90
CA ASP A 437 -2.17 29.08 -18.35
C ASP A 437 -2.29 27.58 -17.99
N CYS A 438 -2.68 27.29 -16.75
CA CYS A 438 -2.34 26.05 -16.03
C CYS A 438 -2.93 24.75 -16.64
N THR A 439 -2.27 24.21 -17.67
CA THR A 439 -2.14 22.77 -17.92
C THR A 439 -0.69 22.43 -17.65
N ILE A 440 -0.38 21.96 -16.44
CA ILE A 440 0.96 21.45 -16.16
C ILE A 440 1.07 20.11 -16.88
N ILE A 441 1.77 20.10 -18.02
CA ILE A 441 2.31 18.87 -18.61
C ILE A 441 3.65 18.66 -17.92
N LEU A 442 3.71 17.75 -16.95
CA LEU A 442 5.00 17.25 -16.49
C LEU A 442 5.46 16.22 -17.51
N MET A 443 6.20 16.67 -18.52
CA MET A 443 6.97 15.76 -19.36
C MET A 443 8.20 15.35 -18.57
N LEU A 444 8.20 14.14 -18.03
CA LEU A 444 9.43 13.48 -17.62
C LEU A 444 10.05 12.89 -18.89
N GLU A 445 10.70 13.74 -19.68
CA GLU A 445 11.62 13.31 -20.73
C GLU A 445 13.02 13.23 -20.15
N SER A 446 13.63 12.05 -20.17
CA SER A 446 15.08 11.91 -20.08
C SER A 446 15.66 12.20 -21.46
N ASN A 447 16.05 13.43 -21.78
CA ASN A 447 16.91 13.78 -22.94
C ASN A 447 17.42 15.23 -22.89
N VAL A 448 18.66 15.48 -23.37
CA VAL A 448 19.29 16.81 -23.41
C VAL A 448 20.39 17.01 -24.47
N ASP A 449 20.76 18.26 -24.78
CA ASP A 449 21.75 18.69 -25.79
C ASP A 449 22.95 19.56 -25.29
N VAL A 450 24.04 19.67 -26.10
CA VAL A 450 25.34 20.36 -25.84
C VAL A 450 25.79 21.33 -26.94
N HIS A 451 26.15 22.55 -26.55
CA HIS A 451 27.38 23.22 -27.03
C HIS A 451 28.28 23.75 -25.93
N GLY A 452 29.55 23.33 -25.92
CA GLY A 452 30.57 23.81 -25.00
C GLY A 452 31.80 24.24 -25.77
N ASP A 453 32.35 25.38 -25.38
CA ASP A 453 33.77 25.65 -25.53
C ASP A 453 34.35 25.81 -24.12
N TYR A 454 35.43 25.06 -23.88
CA TYR A 454 36.19 25.00 -22.64
C TYR A 454 37.46 25.83 -22.85
N GLU A 455 37.61 26.96 -22.17
CA GLU A 455 38.93 27.48 -21.80
C GLU A 455 38.90 28.18 -20.44
N SER A 456 39.99 27.97 -19.69
CA SER A 456 40.44 28.67 -18.48
C SER A 456 39.90 28.21 -17.11
N LEU A 457 40.50 27.14 -16.59
CA LEU A 457 40.70 26.94 -15.14
C LEU A 457 41.83 27.86 -14.66
N ASN A 458 41.50 28.86 -13.83
CA ASN A 458 42.41 29.43 -12.81
C ASN A 458 41.67 30.47 -11.93
N ALA A 459 41.15 30.06 -10.76
CA ALA A 459 41.05 30.93 -9.57
C ALA A 459 40.71 30.14 -8.29
N LYS A 460 41.28 30.61 -7.19
CA LYS A 460 41.36 30.05 -5.81
C LYS A 460 40.01 29.94 -5.07
N PRO A 461 39.92 29.13 -3.99
CA PRO A 461 38.68 28.94 -3.24
C PRO A 461 38.32 30.18 -2.42
N ALA A 462 37.09 30.69 -2.61
CA ALA A 462 36.49 31.72 -1.76
C ALA A 462 35.66 31.07 -0.62
N LYS A 463 35.64 31.72 0.54
CA LYS A 463 34.97 31.33 1.79
C LYS A 463 33.47 31.00 1.61
N PRO A 464 32.90 30.12 2.47
CA PRO A 464 31.48 29.81 2.44
C PRO A 464 30.63 31.02 2.87
N PRO A 465 29.47 31.28 2.23
CA PRO A 465 28.58 32.36 2.63
C PRO A 465 27.75 31.98 3.88
N SER A 466 27.58 32.96 4.76
CA SER A 466 26.69 32.93 5.92
C SER A 466 25.23 33.13 5.48
N TYR A 467 24.33 32.27 5.95
CA TYR A 467 22.89 32.44 5.76
C TYR A 467 22.31 33.34 6.87
N GLU A 468 21.85 34.53 6.50
CA GLU A 468 20.88 35.30 7.27
C GLU A 468 19.50 35.13 6.64
N SER A 469 18.55 34.63 7.44
CA SER A 469 17.14 34.53 7.08
C SER A 469 16.48 35.91 7.10
N ARG A 470 15.90 36.34 5.98
CA ARG A 470 14.89 37.41 5.95
C ARG A 470 13.63 36.88 5.28
N MET A 471 12.59 36.68 6.09
CA MET A 471 11.20 36.63 5.62
C MET A 471 10.84 37.99 5.00
N LYS A 472 10.28 37.96 3.79
CA LYS A 472 9.47 39.06 3.27
C LYS A 472 8.09 38.48 2.94
N GLU A 473 7.08 38.97 3.66
CA GLU A 473 5.68 38.90 3.25
C GLU A 473 5.50 39.81 2.04
N GLU A 474 4.96 39.28 0.94
CA GLU A 474 4.33 40.10 -0.10
C GLU A 474 2.84 39.75 -0.14
N VAL A 475 2.05 40.74 0.24
CA VAL A 475 0.60 40.81 0.09
C VAL A 475 0.31 41.14 -1.37
N ILE A 476 -0.50 40.31 -2.04
CA ILE A 476 -1.05 40.65 -3.37
C ILE A 476 -2.57 40.70 -3.24
N ASP A 477 -3.07 41.93 -3.39
CA ASP A 477 -4.48 42.30 -3.56
C ASP A 477 -5.01 41.75 -4.89
N VAL A 478 -6.12 41.03 -4.88
CA VAL A 478 -6.84 40.62 -6.09
C VAL A 478 -8.13 41.40 -6.19
N LYS A 479 -8.20 42.32 -7.17
CA LYS A 479 -9.44 42.96 -7.60
C LYS A 479 -10.25 41.98 -8.45
N VAL A 480 -11.52 41.82 -8.09
CA VAL A 480 -12.54 41.11 -8.84
C VAL A 480 -13.04 42.01 -9.99
N GLN A 481 -13.08 41.48 -11.20
CA GLN A 481 -14.01 41.88 -12.26
C GLN A 481 -14.59 40.65 -12.93
#